data_AF-A0A6I4UEA2-F1
#
_entry.id   AF-A0A6I4UEA2-F1
#
_cell.length_a   1.000
_cell.length_b   1.000
_cell.length_c   1.000
_cell.angle_alpha   90.00
_cell.angle_beta   90.00
_cell.angle_gamma   90.00
#
_symmetry.space_group_name_H-M   'P 1'
#
loop_
_entity.id
_entity.type
_entity.pdbx_description
1 polymer ?
#
loop_
_entity_poly.entity_id
_entity_poly.type
_entity_poly.pdbx_seq_one_letter_code
_entity_poly.pdbx_strand_id
1 'polypeptide(L)'
;MSRWRSLARQRIAELVADLPADATVADRRRALRGNGFTCGWAKKVWHQECSAYLARHGAKPRAGTTPLFPDHVHFPFRESANG
;
A
#
# COMPACT_ATOMS: atom_id res chain seq x y z
N MET A 1 14.36 -4.88 10.69
CA MET A 1 12.94 -4.60 10.36
C MET A 1 12.43 -3.48 11.25
N SER A 2 11.69 -2.49 10.71
CA SER A 2 11.08 -1.43 11.55
C SER A 2 9.96 -2.03 12.42
N ARG A 3 9.88 -1.65 13.70
CA ARG A 3 8.82 -2.06 14.65
C ARG A 3 7.41 -1.90 14.07
N TRP A 4 7.19 -0.84 13.30
CA TRP A 4 5.91 -0.57 12.64
C TRP A 4 5.52 -1.63 11.60
N ARG A 5 6.48 -2.21 10.88
CA ARG A 5 6.21 -3.30 9.92
C ARG A 5 5.79 -4.57 10.65
N SER A 6 6.45 -4.90 11.76
CA SER A 6 6.08 -6.06 12.57
C SER A 6 4.68 -5.92 13.15
N LEU A 7 4.36 -4.75 13.73
CA LEU A 7 3.02 -4.45 14.25
C LEU A 7 1.95 -4.50 13.16
N ALA A 8 2.22 -3.94 11.97
CA ALA A 8 1.29 -3.99 10.85
C ALA A 8 0.98 -5.44 10.44
N ARG A 9 2.01 -6.29 10.33
CA ARG A 9 1.85 -7.71 9.94
C ARG A 9 1.06 -8.51 10.97
N GLN A 10 1.37 -8.33 12.24
CA GLN A 10 0.63 -8.96 13.33
C GLN A 10 -0.84 -8.55 13.27
N ARG A 11 -1.11 -7.25 13.13
CA ARG A 11 -2.49 -6.74 13.04
C ARG A 11 -3.23 -7.24 11.81
N ILE A 12 -2.56 -7.31 10.66
CA ILE A 12 -3.14 -7.91 9.44
C ILE A 12 -3.52 -9.37 9.71
N ALA A 13 -2.65 -10.16 10.34
CA ALA A 13 -2.91 -11.55 10.66
C ALA A 13 -4.13 -11.72 11.59
N GLU A 14 -4.25 -10.87 12.61
CA GLU A 14 -5.42 -10.85 13.51
C GLU A 14 -6.72 -10.54 12.74
N LEU A 15 -6.73 -9.53 11.88
CA LEU A 15 -7.93 -9.10 11.16
C LEU A 15 -8.41 -10.09 10.09
N VAL A 16 -7.52 -10.94 9.61
CA VAL A 16 -7.83 -11.91 8.54
C VAL A 16 -7.93 -13.34 9.06
N ALA A 17 -7.70 -13.56 10.36
CA ALA A 17 -7.78 -14.89 10.98
C ALA A 17 -9.16 -15.52 10.84
N ASP A 18 -10.22 -14.70 10.92
CA ASP A 18 -11.61 -15.16 10.84
C ASP A 18 -12.14 -15.24 9.40
N LEU A 19 -11.32 -14.90 8.38
CA LEU A 19 -11.75 -15.00 6.99
C LEU A 19 -11.73 -16.46 6.54
N PRO A 20 -12.80 -16.92 5.84
CA PRO A 20 -12.82 -18.28 5.30
C PRO A 20 -11.76 -18.42 4.19
N ALA A 21 -11.32 -19.66 3.94
CA ALA A 21 -10.22 -19.93 3.02
C ALA A 21 -10.52 -19.46 1.58
N ASP A 22 -11.79 -19.52 1.19
CA ASP A 22 -12.35 -19.11 -0.10
C ASP A 22 -12.70 -17.62 -0.19
N ALA A 23 -12.42 -16.83 0.86
CA ALA A 23 -12.67 -15.40 0.86
C ALA A 23 -12.10 -14.77 -0.42
N THR A 24 -12.71 -13.70 -0.92
CA THR A 24 -12.19 -13.00 -2.09
C THR A 24 -11.13 -11.97 -1.69
N VAL A 25 -10.46 -11.37 -2.67
CA VAL A 25 -9.60 -10.19 -2.44
C VAL A 25 -10.42 -9.01 -1.91
N ALA A 26 -11.68 -8.89 -2.33
CA ALA A 26 -12.58 -7.83 -1.88
C ALA A 26 -12.91 -7.98 -0.39
N ASP A 27 -13.17 -9.21 0.07
CA ASP A 27 -13.45 -9.50 1.49
C ASP A 27 -12.24 -9.23 2.36
N ARG A 28 -11.05 -9.68 1.92
CA ARG A 28 -9.78 -9.34 2.57
C ARG A 28 -9.56 -7.83 2.66
N ARG A 29 -9.87 -7.08 1.60
CA ARG A 29 -9.74 -5.62 1.61
C ARG A 29 -10.75 -4.97 2.56
N ARG A 30 -11.96 -5.52 2.66
CA ARG A 30 -13.00 -5.06 3.58
C ARG A 30 -12.57 -5.25 5.03
N ALA A 31 -12.00 -6.40 5.38
CA ALA A 31 -11.47 -6.67 6.73
C ALA A 31 -10.37 -5.67 7.15
N LEU A 32 -9.52 -5.26 6.21
CA LEU A 32 -8.43 -4.30 6.48
C LEU A 32 -8.87 -2.83 6.49
N ARG A 33 -10.06 -2.51 5.97
CA ARG A 33 -10.53 -1.13 5.83
C ARG A 33 -10.83 -0.52 7.20
N GLY A 34 -10.29 0.67 7.46
CA GLY A 34 -10.53 1.41 8.72
C GLY A 34 -9.70 0.94 9.91
N ASN A 35 -9.01 -0.20 9.82
CA ASN A 35 -8.22 -0.77 10.92
C ASN A 35 -6.73 -0.36 10.91
N GLY A 36 -6.38 0.68 10.14
CA GLY A 36 -5.00 1.13 9.97
C GLY A 36 -4.52 2.10 11.05
N PHE A 37 -3.20 2.29 11.10
CA PHE A 37 -2.60 3.30 11.97
C PHE A 37 -2.98 4.72 11.53
N THR A 38 -3.17 5.62 12.49
CA THR A 38 -3.56 7.02 12.25
C THR A 38 -2.37 7.97 12.09
N CYS A 39 -1.18 7.60 12.59
CA CYS A 39 -0.01 8.47 12.61
C CYS A 39 0.86 8.36 11.34
N GLY A 40 1.35 9.50 10.84
CA GLY A 40 2.00 9.71 9.53
C GLY A 40 2.77 8.50 8.94
N TRP A 41 3.98 8.23 9.43
CA TRP A 41 4.81 7.17 8.87
C TRP A 41 4.21 5.77 9.07
N ALA A 42 3.58 5.51 10.21
CA ALA A 42 2.95 4.21 10.48
C ALA A 42 1.79 3.95 9.51
N LYS A 43 0.98 4.98 9.18
CA LYS A 43 -0.06 4.91 8.15
C LYS A 43 0.53 4.52 6.80
N LYS A 44 1.65 5.12 6.39
CA LYS A 44 2.35 4.73 5.16
C LYS A 44 2.77 3.27 5.18
N VAL A 45 3.37 2.81 6.28
CA VAL A 45 3.78 1.41 6.47
C VAL A 45 2.58 0.47 6.42
N TRP A 46 1.47 0.82 7.07
CA TRP A 46 0.22 0.07 7.02
C TRP A 46 -0.25 -0.15 5.58
N HIS A 47 -0.34 0.92 4.79
CA HIS A 47 -0.76 0.81 3.38
C HIS A 47 0.18 -0.06 2.54
N GLN A 48 1.50 -0.01 2.80
CA GLN A 48 2.47 -0.87 2.12
C GLN A 48 2.25 -2.35 2.46
N GLU A 49 2.15 -2.69 3.74
CA GLU A 49 1.99 -4.08 4.18
C GLU A 49 0.62 -4.63 3.77
N CYS A 50 -0.47 -3.83 3.81
CA CYS A 50 -1.76 -4.23 3.27
C CYS A 50 -1.70 -4.50 1.77
N SER A 51 -1.01 -3.66 1.00
CA SER A 51 -0.86 -3.86 -0.45
C SER A 51 -0.06 -5.14 -0.74
N ALA A 52 1.01 -5.40 0.01
CA ALA A 52 1.80 -6.62 -0.12
C ALA A 52 0.99 -7.87 0.24
N TYR A 53 0.19 -7.82 1.31
CA TYR A 53 -0.72 -8.91 1.68
C TYR A 53 -1.74 -9.18 0.57
N LEU A 54 -2.46 -8.15 0.12
CA LEU A 54 -3.48 -8.29 -0.93
C LEU A 54 -2.89 -8.79 -2.25
N ALA A 55 -1.67 -8.37 -2.61
CA ALA A 55 -0.99 -8.84 -3.81
C ALA A 55 -0.75 -10.36 -3.80
N ARG A 56 -0.40 -10.93 -2.63
CA ARG A 56 -0.25 -12.39 -2.46
C ARG A 56 -1.55 -13.16 -2.67
N HIS A 57 -2.69 -12.50 -2.49
CA HIS A 57 -4.02 -13.08 -2.70
C HIS A 57 -4.62 -12.73 -4.07
N GLY A 58 -3.83 -12.19 -5.00
CA GLY A 58 -4.26 -11.90 -6.37
C GLY A 58 -4.74 -10.47 -6.61
N ALA A 59 -4.54 -9.55 -5.67
CA ALA A 59 -4.78 -8.14 -5.96
C ALA A 59 -3.72 -7.62 -6.95
N LYS A 60 -4.17 -7.06 -8.07
CA LYS A 60 -3.27 -6.37 -8.99
C LYS A 60 -2.62 -5.18 -8.25
N PRO A 61 -1.29 -5.03 -8.30
CA PRO A 61 -0.66 -3.82 -7.78
C PRO A 61 -1.29 -2.62 -8.47
N ARG A 62 -1.55 -1.55 -7.70
CA ARG A 62 -2.05 -0.31 -8.27
C ARG A 62 -1.03 0.11 -9.33
N ALA A 63 -1.44 0.15 -10.59
CA ALA A 63 -0.56 0.59 -11.66
C ALA A 63 0.05 1.91 -11.21
N GLY A 64 1.39 2.01 -11.25
CA GLY A 64 2.07 3.27 -11.01
C GLY A 64 1.42 4.31 -11.92
N THR A 65 1.34 5.55 -11.45
CA THR A 65 0.83 6.65 -12.26
C THR A 65 1.62 6.62 -13.58
N THR A 66 0.97 6.25 -14.68
CA THR A 66 1.58 6.39 -16.00
C THR A 66 2.05 7.84 -16.07
N PRO A 67 3.34 8.11 -16.34
CA PRO A 67 3.80 9.48 -16.43
C PRO A 67 2.90 10.21 -17.43
N LEU A 68 2.35 11.35 -16.98
CA LEU A 68 1.40 12.14 -17.78
C LEU A 68 2.03 12.63 -19.09
N PHE A 69 3.36 12.66 -19.13
CA PHE A 69 4.15 13.10 -20.26
C PHE A 69 5.14 11.99 -20.67
N PRO A 70 5.34 11.78 -21.97
CA PRO A 70 6.43 10.96 -22.48
C PRO A 70 7.81 11.42 -21.99
N ASP A 71 8.80 10.51 -21.95
CA ASP A 71 10.17 10.81 -21.51
C ASP A 71 10.88 11.89 -22.35
N HIS A 72 10.36 12.21 -23.54
CA HIS A 72 10.90 13.23 -24.44
C HIS A 72 10.32 14.64 -24.20
N VAL A 73 9.38 14.81 -23.27
CA VAL A 73 8.83 16.15 -22.97
C VAL A 73 9.79 16.88 -22.03
N HIS A 74 10.50 17.86 -22.59
CA HIS A 74 11.40 18.73 -21.83
C HIS A 74 10.63 19.87 -21.15
N PHE A 75 10.84 20.06 -19.84
CA PHE A 75 10.25 21.15 -19.06
C PHE A 75 11.33 22.20 -18.72
N PRO A 76 11.52 23.25 -19.54
CA PRO A 76 12.65 24.18 -19.45
C PRO A 76 12.67 25.05 -18.17
N PHE A 77 11.62 25.01 -17.35
CA PHE A 77 11.54 25.77 -16.09
C PHE A 77 11.95 24.97 -14.83
N ARG A 78 12.29 23.68 -14.96
CA ARG A 78 12.68 22.83 -13.81
C ARG A 78 14.19 22.82 -13.54
N GLU A 79 15.00 23.44 -14.37
CA GLU A 79 16.47 23.43 -14.24
C GLU A 79 17.02 24.42 -13.19
N SER A 80 16.22 25.40 -12.75
CA SER A 80 16.68 26.44 -11.82
C SER A 80 16.49 26.13 -10.32
N ALA A 81 16.10 24.92 -9.95
CA ALA A 81 15.76 24.57 -8.56
C ALA A 81 16.82 23.75 -7.81
N ASN A 82 18.09 23.83 -8.23
CA ASN A 82 19.24 23.43 -7.43
C ASN A 82 20.26 24.58 -7.43
N GLY A 83 20.06 25.51 -6.49
CA GLY A 83 21.07 26.45 -6.00
C GLY A 83 21.20 26.28 -4.51
#